data_AF-C0QRC7-F1
#
_entry.id   AF-C0QRC7-F1
#
_cell.length_a   1.000
_cell.length_b   1.000
_cell.length_c   1.000
_cell.angle_alpha   90.00
_cell.angle_beta   90.00
_cell.angle_gamma   90.00
#
_symmetry.space_group_name_H-M   'P 1'
#
loop_
_entity.id
_entity.type
_entity.pdbx_description
1 polymer ?
#
loop_
_entity_poly.entity_id
_entity_poly.type
_entity_poly.pdbx_seq_one_letter_code
_entity_poly.pdbx_strand_id
1 'polypeptide(L)'
;MKKLVYAGIVAAVGLSVSSSMALIAGSKHDLSNTANKIRAANPADVNNEICVFCHTPHGSNQSFVGAPLWNKAIDTTVTYQVYGGGQTTGGTTVGQPGDVSRACLSCHDGVNAINSIINLPGSGGWNSAGNLIAFTVDNGTTTIPAGTAATMPSGITQIGTDLRNDHPVGVLYRGDEASPPASLVPTTTALPSGFVIAGDKDGNPGPTVGDLLRAGKIECVSCHDPHLGENPTFLRLANTGSQLCLTCHAK
;
A
#
# COMPACT_ATOMS: atom_id res chain seq x y z
N MET A 1 33.79 42.76 48.97
CA MET A 1 33.95 41.80 47.85
C MET A 1 33.40 40.44 48.27
N LYS A 2 32.14 40.12 47.94
CA LYS A 2 31.58 38.77 48.09
C LYS A 2 30.83 38.46 46.79
N LYS A 3 31.36 37.52 46.02
CA LYS A 3 30.87 37.12 44.69
C LYS A 3 29.61 36.27 44.85
N LEU A 4 28.55 36.66 44.14
CA LEU A 4 27.36 35.84 43.90
C LEU A 4 27.73 34.72 42.92
N VAL A 5 27.42 33.48 43.27
CA VAL A 5 27.51 32.32 42.37
C VAL A 5 26.08 31.87 42.09
N TYR A 6 25.59 32.14 40.89
CA TYR A 6 24.35 31.55 40.36
C TYR A 6 24.71 30.22 39.70
N ALA A 7 24.21 29.11 40.24
CA ALA A 7 24.25 27.81 39.59
C ALA A 7 23.13 27.76 38.55
N GLY A 8 23.49 27.84 37.26
CA GLY A 8 22.56 27.63 36.15
C GLY A 8 22.30 26.13 35.96
N ILE A 9 21.07 25.70 36.18
CA ILE A 9 20.60 24.36 35.79
C ILE A 9 20.29 24.44 34.28
N VAL A 10 21.16 23.85 33.45
CA VAL A 10 20.86 23.61 32.04
C VAL A 10 20.04 22.31 31.99
N ALA A 11 18.73 22.44 31.82
CA ALA A 11 17.86 21.31 31.51
C ALA A 11 18.10 20.92 30.05
N ALA A 12 18.81 19.81 29.83
CA ALA A 12 18.92 19.19 28.51
C ALA A 12 17.56 18.60 28.12
N VAL A 13 16.79 19.32 27.31
CA VAL A 13 15.62 18.77 26.62
C VAL A 13 16.13 17.81 25.55
N GLY A 14 16.18 16.52 25.88
CA GLY A 14 16.44 15.49 24.88
C GLY A 14 15.29 15.44 23.89
N LEU A 15 15.52 15.89 22.65
CA LEU A 15 14.62 15.61 21.54
C LEU A 15 14.69 14.10 21.27
N SER A 16 13.70 13.36 21.76
CA SER A 16 13.43 12.00 21.31
C SER A 16 12.88 12.07 19.89
N VAL A 17 13.77 11.90 18.90
CA VAL A 17 13.37 11.64 17.51
C VAL A 17 12.76 10.24 17.48
N SER A 18 11.43 10.17 17.48
CA SER A 18 10.71 8.92 17.20
C SER A 18 10.96 8.56 15.74
N SER A 19 11.95 7.71 15.47
CA SER A 19 12.08 7.06 14.18
C SER A 19 10.85 6.18 13.97
N SER A 20 9.95 6.60 13.07
CA SER A 20 8.86 5.77 12.56
C SER A 20 9.49 4.54 11.90
N MET A 21 9.49 3.41 12.60
CA MET A 21 9.95 2.16 12.01
C MET A 21 8.94 1.71 10.96
N ALA A 22 9.40 1.22 9.81
CA ALA A 22 8.54 0.53 8.86
C ALA A 22 7.93 -0.70 9.56
N LEU A 23 6.61 -0.69 9.75
CA LEU A 23 5.88 -1.65 10.60
C LEU A 23 5.30 -2.81 9.77
N ILE A 24 5.98 -3.27 8.72
CA ILE A 24 5.55 -4.52 8.06
C ILE A 24 5.66 -5.66 9.08
N ALA A 25 6.75 -5.73 9.84
CA ALA A 25 6.97 -6.75 10.86
C ALA A 25 5.81 -6.80 11.88
N GLY A 26 5.20 -7.97 12.02
CA GLY A 26 4.04 -8.17 12.90
C GLY A 26 2.70 -7.63 12.35
N SER A 27 2.69 -6.94 11.20
CA SER A 27 1.45 -6.56 10.51
C SER A 27 0.82 -7.76 9.80
N LYS A 28 -0.38 -7.57 9.24
CA LYS A 28 -1.02 -8.58 8.38
C LYS A 28 -0.27 -8.85 7.06
N HIS A 29 0.58 -7.93 6.60
CA HIS A 29 1.41 -8.10 5.40
C HIS A 29 2.77 -8.75 5.71
N ASP A 30 3.06 -9.06 6.98
CA ASP A 30 4.17 -9.96 7.32
C ASP A 30 3.78 -11.41 7.00
N LEU A 31 3.90 -11.79 5.73
CA LEU A 31 3.55 -13.12 5.27
C LEU A 31 4.58 -14.18 5.69
N SER A 32 5.67 -13.79 6.36
CA SER A 32 6.63 -14.70 7.00
C SER A 32 6.24 -15.03 8.45
N ASN A 33 5.36 -14.25 9.08
CA ASN A 33 5.00 -14.44 10.47
C ASN A 33 4.01 -15.59 10.64
N THR A 34 4.42 -16.61 11.42
CA THR A 34 3.61 -17.82 11.68
C THR A 34 2.33 -17.56 12.47
N ALA A 35 2.22 -16.43 13.17
CA ALA A 35 0.99 -16.02 13.85
C ALA A 35 -0.08 -15.48 12.88
N ASN A 36 0.30 -15.09 11.67
CA ASN A 36 -0.64 -14.56 10.69
C ASN A 36 -1.54 -15.64 10.07
N LYS A 37 -2.70 -15.18 9.63
CA LYS A 37 -3.81 -16.02 9.16
C LYS A 37 -3.75 -16.35 7.67
N ILE A 38 -2.98 -15.55 6.93
CA ILE A 38 -2.59 -15.76 5.54
C ILE A 38 -1.08 -15.53 5.53
N ARG A 39 -0.30 -16.53 5.13
CA ARG A 39 1.17 -16.52 5.22
C ARG A 39 1.81 -17.66 4.42
N ALA A 40 3.13 -17.62 4.23
CA ALA A 40 3.88 -18.80 3.86
C ALA A 40 3.67 -19.93 4.89
N ALA A 41 3.49 -21.16 4.41
CA ALA A 41 3.26 -22.31 5.28
C ALA A 41 4.48 -22.59 6.19
N ASN A 42 5.67 -22.44 5.63
CA ASN A 42 6.94 -22.49 6.34
C ASN A 42 7.76 -21.24 5.98
N PRO A 43 8.11 -20.37 6.94
CA PRO A 43 8.84 -19.14 6.65
C PRO A 43 10.28 -19.40 6.16
N ALA A 44 10.84 -20.58 6.44
CA ALA A 44 12.15 -20.97 5.91
C ALA A 44 12.14 -21.14 4.38
N ASP A 45 10.97 -21.39 3.76
CA ASP A 45 10.83 -21.48 2.29
C ASP A 45 11.15 -20.14 1.60
N VAL A 46 11.14 -19.06 2.37
CA VAL A 46 11.51 -17.71 1.93
C VAL A 46 12.62 -17.11 2.81
N ASN A 47 13.46 -17.93 3.42
CA ASN A 47 14.57 -17.47 4.27
C ASN A 47 14.14 -16.49 5.39
N ASN A 48 12.89 -16.61 5.87
CA ASN A 48 12.25 -15.69 6.81
C ASN A 48 12.24 -14.22 6.36
N GLU A 49 12.37 -13.96 5.06
CA GLU A 49 12.39 -12.61 4.51
C GLU A 49 10.98 -12.05 4.42
N ILE A 50 10.79 -10.85 4.95
CA ILE A 50 9.47 -10.20 5.01
C ILE A 50 9.11 -9.49 3.70
N CYS A 51 10.09 -8.95 3.00
CA CYS A 51 9.89 -8.15 1.79
C CYS A 51 9.75 -9.00 0.52
N VAL A 52 10.21 -10.27 0.55
CA VAL A 52 10.32 -11.17 -0.61
C VAL A 52 9.02 -11.40 -1.36
N PHE A 53 7.89 -11.30 -0.66
CA PHE A 53 6.55 -11.46 -1.24
C PHE A 53 6.17 -10.30 -2.17
N CYS A 54 6.83 -9.15 -2.04
CA CYS A 54 6.55 -7.93 -2.79
C CYS A 54 7.75 -7.51 -3.66
N HIS A 55 8.95 -7.55 -3.10
CA HIS A 55 10.16 -6.98 -3.69
C HIS A 55 11.30 -7.99 -3.76
N THR A 56 12.17 -7.80 -4.74
CA THR A 56 13.46 -8.50 -4.82
C THR A 56 14.56 -7.50 -5.15
N PRO A 57 15.80 -7.64 -4.64
CA PRO A 57 16.88 -6.71 -5.00
C PRO A 57 17.24 -6.74 -6.49
N HIS A 58 17.01 -7.86 -7.18
CA HIS A 58 17.30 -8.06 -8.59
C HIS A 58 16.43 -9.18 -9.19
N GLY A 59 16.29 -9.24 -10.51
CA GLY A 59 15.51 -10.31 -11.16
C GLY A 59 14.01 -10.18 -10.95
N SER A 60 13.51 -8.95 -10.77
CA SER A 60 12.09 -8.64 -10.63
C SER A 60 11.30 -8.90 -11.91
N ASN A 61 9.97 -8.82 -11.79
CA ASN A 61 9.06 -8.82 -12.92
C ASN A 61 9.33 -7.61 -13.84
N GLN A 62 9.93 -7.84 -15.02
CA GLN A 62 10.22 -6.76 -15.97
C GLN A 62 8.98 -6.30 -16.74
N SER A 63 7.89 -7.09 -16.73
CA SER A 63 6.63 -6.77 -17.39
C SER A 63 5.69 -5.93 -16.51
N PHE A 64 6.09 -5.60 -15.28
CA PHE A 64 5.26 -4.86 -14.34
C PHE A 64 6.02 -3.67 -13.76
N VAL A 65 5.42 -2.48 -13.88
CA VAL A 65 6.02 -1.20 -13.47
C VAL A 65 5.28 -0.52 -12.33
N GLY A 66 4.27 -1.18 -11.74
CA GLY A 66 3.42 -0.60 -10.69
C GLY A 66 4.08 -0.49 -9.33
N ALA A 67 5.15 -1.25 -9.10
CA ALA A 67 5.94 -1.18 -7.89
C ALA A 67 7.42 -1.43 -8.21
N PRO A 68 8.36 -0.77 -7.51
CA PRO A 68 9.78 -1.00 -7.72
C PRO A 68 10.14 -2.46 -7.48
N LEU A 69 10.87 -3.05 -8.42
CA LEU A 69 11.43 -4.41 -8.28
C LEU A 69 10.41 -5.47 -7.82
N TRP A 70 9.21 -5.44 -8.40
CA TRP A 70 8.11 -6.33 -8.00
C TRP A 70 8.47 -7.81 -8.19
N ASN A 71 8.27 -8.61 -7.14
CA ASN A 71 8.72 -10.00 -7.09
C ASN A 71 7.60 -11.03 -7.31
N LYS A 72 6.47 -10.64 -7.90
CA LYS A 72 5.38 -11.57 -8.23
C LYS A 72 5.13 -11.62 -9.73
N ALA A 73 4.76 -12.79 -10.21
CA ALA A 73 4.10 -12.91 -11.50
C ALA A 73 2.68 -12.32 -11.37
N ILE A 74 2.28 -11.53 -12.36
CA ILE A 74 0.96 -10.90 -12.40
C ILE A 74 0.39 -11.15 -13.80
N ASP A 75 -0.86 -11.58 -13.84
CA ASP A 75 -1.66 -11.54 -15.05
C ASP A 75 -2.14 -10.10 -15.29
N THR A 76 -1.46 -9.41 -16.22
CA THR A 76 -1.80 -8.03 -16.59
C THR A 76 -3.03 -7.93 -17.51
N THR A 77 -3.65 -9.06 -17.86
CA THR A 77 -4.86 -9.09 -18.71
C THR A 77 -6.15 -9.02 -17.89
N VAL A 78 -6.07 -9.11 -16.55
CA VAL A 78 -7.21 -8.98 -15.65
C VAL A 78 -7.84 -7.58 -15.79
N THR A 79 -9.14 -7.56 -16.09
CA THR A 79 -9.95 -6.34 -16.17
C THR A 79 -10.93 -6.26 -15.01
N TYR A 80 -11.20 -5.03 -14.56
CA TYR A 80 -12.04 -4.75 -13.40
C TYR A 80 -13.35 -4.08 -13.81
N GLN A 81 -14.45 -4.43 -13.13
CA GLN A 81 -15.69 -3.65 -13.16
C GLN A 81 -15.50 -2.42 -12.28
N VAL A 82 -15.31 -1.26 -12.90
CA VAL A 82 -14.91 -0.04 -12.21
C VAL A 82 -16.10 0.67 -11.56
N TYR A 83 -15.81 1.49 -10.55
CA TYR A 83 -16.78 2.31 -9.82
C TYR A 83 -17.83 2.98 -10.72
N GLY A 84 -19.08 2.98 -10.25
CA GLY A 84 -20.18 3.76 -10.83
C GLY A 84 -20.48 3.43 -12.30
N GLY A 85 -20.12 2.23 -12.77
CA GLY A 85 -20.26 1.86 -14.18
C GLY A 85 -19.32 2.63 -15.11
N GLY A 86 -18.21 3.15 -14.60
CA GLY A 86 -17.22 3.91 -15.36
C GLY A 86 -17.31 5.43 -15.20
N GLN A 87 -18.16 5.94 -14.30
CA GLN A 87 -18.25 7.37 -14.03
C GLN A 87 -18.57 7.67 -12.57
N THR A 88 -17.97 8.74 -12.02
CA THR A 88 -18.33 9.24 -10.69
C THR A 88 -19.60 10.09 -10.73
N THR A 89 -20.22 10.34 -9.57
CA THR A 89 -21.33 11.30 -9.46
C THR A 89 -20.96 12.71 -9.93
N GLY A 90 -19.67 13.07 -9.86
CA GLY A 90 -19.14 14.33 -10.38
C GLY A 90 -18.88 14.35 -11.88
N GLY A 91 -19.26 13.29 -12.62
CA GLY A 91 -19.11 13.19 -14.07
C GLY A 91 -17.71 12.80 -14.54
N THR A 92 -16.79 12.46 -13.63
CA THR A 92 -15.42 12.05 -14.02
C THR A 92 -15.42 10.59 -14.45
N THR A 93 -14.91 10.30 -15.64
CA THR A 93 -14.70 8.92 -16.10
C THR A 93 -13.73 8.17 -15.19
N VAL A 94 -14.12 6.96 -14.79
CA VAL A 94 -13.30 6.04 -14.01
C VAL A 94 -12.68 5.03 -14.97
N GLY A 95 -11.35 5.04 -15.06
CA GLY A 95 -10.61 4.07 -15.86
C GLY A 95 -10.31 2.78 -15.10
N GLN A 96 -9.66 1.84 -15.77
CA GLN A 96 -9.04 0.70 -15.09
C GLN A 96 -8.03 1.19 -14.05
N PRO A 97 -7.84 0.47 -12.93
CA PRO A 97 -6.82 0.79 -11.92
C PRO A 97 -5.45 1.00 -12.57
N GLY A 98 -4.66 1.95 -12.06
CA GLY A 98 -3.28 2.12 -12.49
C GLY A 98 -2.39 0.95 -12.06
N ASP A 99 -1.16 0.90 -12.57
CA ASP A 99 -0.22 -0.19 -12.23
C ASP A 99 0.05 -0.28 -10.72
N VAL A 100 0.11 0.86 -10.03
CA VAL A 100 0.28 0.91 -8.56
C VAL A 100 -0.84 0.19 -7.81
N SER A 101 -2.09 0.33 -8.24
CA SER A 101 -3.24 -0.37 -7.66
C SER A 101 -3.24 -1.83 -8.08
N ARG A 102 -2.80 -2.13 -9.32
CA ARG A 102 -2.59 -3.52 -9.76
C ARG A 102 -1.55 -4.27 -8.93
N ALA A 103 -0.61 -3.59 -8.28
CA ALA A 103 0.31 -4.24 -7.33
C ALA A 103 -0.47 -4.82 -6.13
N CYS A 104 -1.38 -4.02 -5.55
CA CYS A 104 -2.26 -4.47 -4.48
C CYS A 104 -3.21 -5.57 -4.97
N LEU A 105 -3.84 -5.34 -6.12
CA LEU A 105 -4.81 -6.27 -6.70
C LEU A 105 -4.16 -7.59 -7.11
N SER A 106 -2.86 -7.65 -7.42
CA SER A 106 -2.15 -8.91 -7.67
C SER A 106 -2.14 -9.88 -6.49
N CYS A 107 -2.53 -9.41 -5.30
CA CYS A 107 -2.93 -10.27 -4.20
C CYS A 107 -4.46 -10.25 -3.99
N HIS A 108 -5.06 -9.06 -3.99
CA HIS A 108 -6.42 -8.84 -3.50
C HIS A 108 -7.54 -9.08 -4.53
N ASP A 109 -7.25 -9.30 -5.80
CA ASP A 109 -8.26 -9.49 -6.86
C ASP A 109 -8.90 -10.87 -6.87
N GLY A 110 -8.35 -11.84 -6.12
CA GLY A 110 -8.85 -13.21 -6.09
C GLY A 110 -8.60 -14.02 -7.37
N VAL A 111 -7.82 -13.49 -8.30
CA VAL A 111 -7.43 -14.13 -9.56
C VAL A 111 -5.95 -14.49 -9.52
N ASN A 112 -5.11 -13.50 -9.19
CA ASN A 112 -3.67 -13.67 -9.12
C ASN A 112 -3.24 -14.46 -7.87
N ALA A 113 -2.20 -15.27 -8.03
CA ALA A 113 -1.71 -16.14 -6.97
C ALA A 113 -0.89 -15.36 -5.92
N ILE A 114 -1.39 -15.28 -4.69
CA ILE A 114 -0.72 -14.57 -3.58
C ILE A 114 0.59 -15.25 -3.18
N ASN A 115 0.71 -16.56 -3.43
CA ASN A 115 1.88 -17.37 -3.14
C ASN A 115 2.90 -17.46 -4.29
N SER A 116 2.72 -16.69 -5.36
CA SER A 116 3.67 -16.60 -6.47
C SER A 116 4.84 -15.66 -6.17
N ILE A 117 6.08 -16.16 -6.25
CA ILE A 117 7.31 -15.39 -6.06
C ILE A 117 8.26 -15.66 -7.24
N ILE A 118 8.63 -14.63 -8.01
CA ILE A 118 9.51 -14.78 -9.18
C ILE A 118 10.93 -15.16 -8.77
N ASN A 119 11.51 -14.42 -7.83
CA ASN A 119 12.86 -14.64 -7.36
C ASN A 119 12.84 -15.07 -5.89
N LEU A 120 12.95 -16.37 -5.64
CA LEU A 120 13.08 -16.91 -4.28
C LEU A 120 14.45 -16.53 -3.68
N PRO A 121 14.55 -16.42 -2.35
CA PRO A 121 15.82 -16.16 -1.69
C PRO A 121 16.87 -17.25 -1.99
N GLY A 122 18.13 -16.84 -2.08
CA GLY A 122 19.24 -17.72 -2.47
C GLY A 122 19.43 -17.81 -4.00
N SER A 123 20.36 -18.67 -4.41
CA SER A 123 20.70 -18.85 -5.82
C SER A 123 19.81 -19.89 -6.52
N GLY A 124 19.45 -19.63 -7.78
CA GLY A 124 18.77 -20.62 -8.64
C GLY A 124 17.24 -20.68 -8.49
N GLY A 125 16.65 -19.82 -7.64
CA GLY A 125 15.21 -19.74 -7.40
C GLY A 125 14.44 -18.78 -8.33
N TRP A 126 15.03 -18.36 -9.45
CA TRP A 126 14.38 -17.45 -10.39
C TRP A 126 13.48 -18.19 -11.37
N ASN A 127 12.23 -17.74 -11.48
CA ASN A 127 11.24 -18.23 -12.43
C ASN A 127 10.30 -17.10 -12.84
N SER A 128 10.31 -16.70 -14.12
CA SER A 128 9.45 -15.63 -14.63
C SER A 128 7.95 -15.90 -14.51
N ALA A 129 7.54 -17.17 -14.50
CA ALA A 129 6.14 -17.56 -14.27
C ALA A 129 5.74 -17.52 -12.79
N GLY A 130 6.72 -17.34 -11.90
CA GLY A 130 6.55 -17.36 -10.45
C GLY A 130 6.66 -18.77 -9.87
N ASN A 131 7.39 -18.89 -8.77
CA ASN A 131 7.42 -20.08 -7.93
C ASN A 131 6.22 -20.03 -6.98
N LEU A 132 5.37 -21.06 -7.03
CA LEU A 132 4.25 -21.20 -6.11
C LEU A 132 4.71 -21.91 -4.85
N ILE A 133 4.95 -21.15 -3.79
CA ILE A 133 5.36 -21.72 -2.49
C ILE A 133 4.14 -22.15 -1.68
N ALA A 134 4.34 -23.07 -0.73
CA ALA A 134 3.25 -23.52 0.13
C ALA A 134 2.74 -22.36 1.00
N PHE A 135 1.43 -22.20 1.09
CA PHE A 135 0.79 -21.09 1.82
C PHE A 135 -0.26 -21.62 2.79
N THR A 136 -0.32 -21.04 3.98
CA THR A 136 -1.45 -21.22 4.89
C THR A 136 -2.45 -20.10 4.69
N VAL A 137 -3.71 -20.45 4.45
CA VAL A 137 -4.85 -19.55 4.19
C VAL A 137 -6.04 -19.92 5.10
N ASP A 138 -7.24 -19.45 4.78
CA ASP A 138 -8.50 -19.76 5.49
C ASP A 138 -8.41 -19.58 7.01
N ASN A 139 -8.04 -18.38 7.42
CA ASN A 139 -7.84 -18.05 8.84
C ASN A 139 -6.79 -18.92 9.56
N GLY A 140 -5.77 -19.38 8.82
CA GLY A 140 -4.68 -20.20 9.36
C GLY A 140 -4.99 -21.69 9.44
N THR A 141 -6.05 -22.18 8.78
CA THR A 141 -6.54 -23.56 8.94
C THR A 141 -6.23 -24.47 7.75
N THR A 142 -6.07 -23.90 6.56
CA THR A 142 -5.81 -24.67 5.34
C THR A 142 -4.39 -24.39 4.85
N THR A 143 -3.61 -25.43 4.57
CA THR A 143 -2.32 -25.29 3.87
C THR A 143 -2.48 -25.74 2.42
N ILE A 144 -2.26 -24.80 1.50
CA ILE A 144 -2.14 -25.07 0.07
C ILE A 144 -0.69 -25.49 -0.20
N PRO A 145 -0.45 -26.68 -0.79
CA PRO A 145 0.89 -27.17 -1.04
C PRO A 145 1.60 -26.35 -2.12
N ALA A 146 2.94 -26.39 -2.10
CA ALA A 146 3.76 -25.80 -3.16
C ALA A 146 3.39 -26.38 -4.54
N GLY A 147 3.52 -25.56 -5.59
CA GLY A 147 3.08 -25.90 -6.94
C GLY A 147 1.58 -25.66 -7.22
N THR A 148 0.79 -25.35 -6.19
CA THR A 148 -0.64 -25.00 -6.35
C THR A 148 -0.85 -23.51 -6.09
N ALA A 149 -1.61 -22.85 -6.97
CA ALA A 149 -1.91 -21.43 -6.80
C ALA A 149 -2.85 -21.21 -5.60
N ALA A 150 -2.49 -20.29 -4.72
CA ALA A 150 -3.34 -19.78 -3.65
C ALA A 150 -3.83 -18.38 -4.05
N THR A 151 -5.13 -18.13 -3.99
CA THR A 151 -5.70 -16.79 -4.13
C THR A 151 -6.14 -16.27 -2.76
N MET A 152 -6.42 -14.97 -2.65
CA MET A 152 -6.97 -14.43 -1.40
C MET A 152 -8.30 -15.13 -1.08
N PRO A 153 -8.51 -15.62 0.16
CA PRO A 153 -9.76 -16.24 0.55
C PRO A 153 -10.94 -15.27 0.48
N SER A 154 -12.12 -15.81 0.20
CA SER A 154 -13.37 -15.06 0.14
C SER A 154 -13.62 -14.26 1.42
N GLY A 155 -13.88 -12.97 1.27
CA GLY A 155 -14.13 -12.03 2.35
C GLY A 155 -13.79 -10.61 1.94
N ILE A 156 -13.91 -9.66 2.87
CA ILE A 156 -13.69 -8.23 2.58
C ILE A 156 -12.26 -7.91 2.11
N THR A 157 -11.29 -8.77 2.42
CA THR A 157 -9.90 -8.62 1.97
C THR A 157 -9.68 -9.16 0.56
N GLN A 158 -10.55 -10.01 0.04
CA GLN A 158 -10.57 -10.34 -1.39
C GLN A 158 -11.45 -9.29 -2.07
N ILE A 159 -10.83 -8.17 -2.44
CA ILE A 159 -11.49 -7.06 -3.15
C ILE A 159 -12.15 -7.58 -4.43
N GLY A 160 -11.48 -8.47 -5.14
CA GLY A 160 -12.04 -9.08 -6.35
C GLY A 160 -11.80 -8.24 -7.61
N THR A 161 -12.45 -8.66 -8.70
CA THR A 161 -12.46 -7.93 -9.96
C THR A 161 -13.66 -6.99 -10.11
N ASP A 162 -14.53 -6.92 -9.11
CA ASP A 162 -15.68 -6.01 -9.09
C ASP A 162 -15.42 -4.88 -8.09
N LEU A 163 -15.01 -3.72 -8.61
CA LEU A 163 -14.66 -2.52 -7.84
C LEU A 163 -15.82 -1.53 -7.76
N ARG A 164 -17.05 -1.93 -8.12
CA ARG A 164 -18.21 -1.03 -8.15
C ARG A 164 -18.63 -0.54 -6.77
N ASN A 165 -18.26 -1.28 -5.72
CA ASN A 165 -18.53 -0.97 -4.31
C ASN A 165 -17.34 -0.33 -3.58
N ASP A 166 -16.20 -0.13 -4.26
CA ASP A 166 -15.01 0.51 -3.68
C ASP A 166 -15.00 2.01 -3.91
N HIS A 167 -14.13 2.73 -3.19
CA HIS A 167 -13.85 4.12 -3.56
C HIS A 167 -13.22 4.15 -4.98
N PRO A 168 -13.56 5.12 -5.84
CA PRO A 168 -12.97 5.23 -7.18
C PRO A 168 -11.44 5.13 -7.18
N VAL A 169 -10.92 4.20 -7.97
CA VAL A 169 -9.49 3.96 -8.25
C VAL A 169 -9.29 4.06 -9.76
N GLY A 170 -8.16 4.62 -10.20
CA GLY A 170 -7.92 4.90 -11.62
C GLY A 170 -8.69 6.12 -12.14
N VAL A 171 -9.27 6.93 -11.25
CA VAL A 171 -10.02 8.15 -11.59
C VAL A 171 -9.10 9.37 -11.58
N LEU A 172 -9.22 10.24 -12.58
CA LEU A 172 -8.48 11.50 -12.63
C LEU A 172 -8.94 12.41 -11.49
N TYR A 173 -7.99 12.95 -10.73
CA TYR A 173 -8.28 13.98 -9.74
C TYR A 173 -8.44 15.33 -10.44
N ARG A 174 -9.58 15.99 -10.23
CA ARG A 174 -9.97 17.23 -10.94
C ARG A 174 -10.14 18.42 -9.99
N GLY A 175 -9.33 18.46 -8.94
CA GLY A 175 -9.38 19.50 -7.90
C GLY A 175 -8.93 20.89 -8.35
N ASP A 176 -8.10 20.97 -9.39
CA ASP A 176 -7.53 22.25 -9.88
C ASP A 176 -8.40 22.97 -10.91
N GLU A 177 -9.60 22.46 -11.19
CA GLU A 177 -10.51 23.09 -12.12
C GLU A 177 -11.18 24.34 -11.54
N ALA A 178 -11.64 25.26 -12.40
CA ALA A 178 -12.37 26.45 -11.95
C ALA A 178 -13.70 26.10 -11.24
N SER A 179 -14.24 24.91 -11.47
CA SER A 179 -15.43 24.38 -10.80
C SER A 179 -15.25 22.89 -10.53
N PRO A 180 -14.48 22.52 -9.49
CA PRO A 180 -14.11 21.14 -9.23
C PRO A 180 -15.35 20.26 -8.98
N PRO A 181 -15.45 19.07 -9.62
CA PRO A 181 -16.51 18.13 -9.31
C PRO A 181 -16.42 17.65 -7.86
N ALA A 182 -17.54 17.21 -7.28
CA ALA A 182 -17.60 16.63 -5.93
C ALA A 182 -17.01 17.48 -4.79
N SER A 183 -16.89 18.79 -4.99
CA SER A 183 -16.26 19.74 -4.06
C SER A 183 -14.80 19.37 -3.74
N LEU A 184 -14.04 18.94 -4.74
CA LEU A 184 -12.62 18.64 -4.56
C LEU A 184 -11.81 19.90 -4.25
N VAL A 185 -10.81 19.77 -3.38
CA VAL A 185 -9.83 20.84 -3.10
C VAL A 185 -8.70 20.84 -4.15
N PRO A 186 -7.97 21.95 -4.35
CA PRO A 186 -6.82 21.97 -5.26
C PRO A 186 -5.72 20.98 -4.86
N THR A 187 -4.95 20.49 -5.83
CA THR A 187 -3.81 19.57 -5.60
C THR A 187 -2.72 20.22 -4.75
N THR A 188 -2.59 21.55 -4.79
CA THR A 188 -1.66 22.33 -3.95
C THR A 188 -2.09 22.44 -2.49
N THR A 189 -3.23 21.85 -2.11
CA THR A 189 -3.70 21.86 -0.71
C THR A 189 -2.76 21.03 0.14
N ALA A 190 -2.21 21.63 1.20
CA ALA A 190 -1.35 20.94 2.14
C ALA A 190 -2.12 19.82 2.85
N LEU A 191 -1.46 18.68 3.07
CA LEU A 191 -2.06 17.58 3.81
C LEU A 191 -2.20 17.92 5.29
N PRO A 192 -3.24 17.39 5.97
CA PRO A 192 -3.39 17.60 7.41
C PRO A 192 -2.22 16.96 8.18
N SER A 193 -1.96 17.49 9.37
CA SER A 193 -0.95 16.91 10.28
C SER A 193 -1.26 15.45 10.59
N GLY A 194 -0.22 14.61 10.66
CA GLY A 194 -0.35 13.19 10.95
C GLY A 194 -0.55 12.31 9.72
N PHE A 195 -0.60 12.90 8.53
CA PHE A 195 -0.55 12.14 7.29
C PHE A 195 0.87 11.59 7.10
N VAL A 196 1.01 10.26 7.01
CA VAL A 196 2.29 9.59 6.89
C VAL A 196 2.64 9.38 5.41
N ILE A 197 3.63 10.15 4.94
CA ILE A 197 4.26 9.97 3.64
C ILE A 197 5.74 9.68 3.88
N ALA A 198 6.13 8.43 3.65
CA ALA A 198 7.53 8.06 3.66
C ALA A 198 8.19 8.58 2.37
N GLY A 199 9.12 9.52 2.52
CA GLY A 199 10.01 9.93 1.43
C GLY A 199 9.35 10.78 0.36
N ASP A 200 8.63 11.83 0.77
CA ASP A 200 8.38 12.99 -0.08
C ASP A 200 9.69 13.41 -0.77
N LYS A 201 9.70 13.30 -2.11
CA LYS A 201 10.86 13.48 -2.99
C LYS A 201 10.70 14.67 -3.93
N ASP A 202 9.59 15.38 -3.88
CA ASP A 202 9.28 16.41 -4.88
C ASP A 202 9.94 17.77 -4.57
N GLY A 203 10.42 17.95 -3.33
CA GLY A 203 11.17 19.14 -2.92
C GLY A 203 10.30 20.38 -2.68
N ASN A 204 8.98 20.24 -2.58
CA ASN A 204 8.05 21.31 -2.23
C ASN A 204 7.89 21.49 -0.71
N PRO A 205 7.39 22.65 -0.23
CA PRO A 205 7.14 22.87 1.19
C PRO A 205 5.97 22.00 1.69
N GLY A 206 6.30 20.79 2.15
CA GLY A 206 5.39 19.83 2.78
C GLY A 206 4.51 19.09 1.77
N PRO A 207 4.10 17.84 2.08
CA PRO A 207 3.32 17.08 1.14
C PRO A 207 1.90 17.67 1.00
N THR A 208 1.43 17.66 -0.23
CA THR A 208 0.15 18.19 -0.71
C THR A 208 -0.76 17.05 -1.17
N VAL A 209 -2.02 17.38 -1.49
CA VAL A 209 -2.94 16.42 -2.12
C VAL A 209 -2.35 15.85 -3.42
N GLY A 210 -1.61 16.66 -4.19
CA GLY A 210 -0.92 16.22 -5.40
C GLY A 210 0.02 15.03 -5.19
N ASP A 211 0.69 14.96 -4.05
CA ASP A 211 1.68 13.91 -3.73
C ASP A 211 1.05 12.53 -3.48
N LEU A 212 -0.25 12.51 -3.18
CA LEU A 212 -1.04 11.28 -3.04
C LEU A 212 -1.39 10.67 -4.39
N LEU A 213 -1.34 11.46 -5.46
CA LEU A 213 -1.80 11.05 -6.77
C LEU A 213 -0.72 10.24 -7.50
N ARG A 214 -1.14 9.40 -8.43
CA ARG A 214 -0.23 8.67 -9.34
C ARG A 214 -0.64 9.00 -10.76
N ALA A 215 0.24 9.70 -11.48
CA ALA A 215 -0.08 10.29 -12.78
C ALA A 215 -1.39 11.13 -12.75
N GLY A 216 -1.59 11.91 -11.68
CA GLY A 216 -2.78 12.75 -11.48
C GLY A 216 -4.06 11.98 -11.09
N LYS A 217 -3.99 10.67 -10.88
CA LYS A 217 -5.14 9.83 -10.51
C LYS A 217 -5.15 9.45 -9.04
N ILE A 218 -6.35 9.23 -8.52
CA ILE A 218 -6.56 8.54 -7.25
C ILE A 218 -6.35 7.05 -7.47
N GLU A 219 -5.48 6.47 -6.66
CA GLU A 219 -5.15 5.05 -6.66
C GLU A 219 -5.23 4.50 -5.22
N CYS A 220 -5.17 3.18 -5.03
CA CYS A 220 -5.19 2.59 -3.68
C CYS A 220 -4.12 3.22 -2.76
N VAL A 221 -2.95 3.51 -3.33
CA VAL A 221 -1.81 4.10 -2.62
C VAL A 221 -2.00 5.57 -2.20
N SER A 222 -3.05 6.24 -2.68
CA SER A 222 -3.40 7.59 -2.22
C SER A 222 -3.88 7.57 -0.77
N CYS A 223 -4.47 6.46 -0.32
CA CYS A 223 -5.00 6.28 1.04
C CYS A 223 -4.23 5.23 1.84
N HIS A 224 -3.73 4.19 1.18
CA HIS A 224 -3.06 3.06 1.80
C HIS A 224 -1.55 3.07 1.55
N ASP A 225 -0.78 2.58 2.51
CA ASP A 225 0.64 2.30 2.34
C ASP A 225 0.99 1.02 3.11
N PRO A 226 1.30 -0.09 2.41
CA PRO A 226 1.53 -1.36 3.06
C PRO A 226 2.68 -1.31 4.07
N HIS A 227 3.60 -0.33 3.96
CA HIS A 227 4.74 -0.18 4.88
C HIS A 227 4.37 0.43 6.24
N LEU A 228 3.16 0.96 6.38
CA LEU A 228 2.67 1.59 7.59
C LEU A 228 1.97 0.58 8.51
N GLY A 229 2.07 0.79 9.81
CA GLY A 229 1.40 -0.03 10.82
C GLY A 229 0.67 0.78 11.88
N GLU A 230 0.70 2.11 11.76
CA GLU A 230 0.17 3.07 12.73
C GLU A 230 -1.36 3.11 12.71
N ASN A 231 -1.97 2.95 11.53
CA ASN A 231 -3.41 2.98 11.34
C ASN A 231 -3.94 1.62 10.86
N PRO A 232 -5.15 1.20 11.31
CA PRO A 232 -5.81 0.03 10.77
C PRO A 232 -5.90 0.07 9.25
N THR A 233 -5.81 -1.09 8.60
CA THR A 233 -5.88 -1.22 7.13
C THR A 233 -4.82 -0.41 6.39
N PHE A 234 -3.68 -0.12 7.02
CA PHE A 234 -2.54 0.53 6.37
C PHE A 234 -2.84 1.96 5.89
N LEU A 235 -3.77 2.66 6.55
CA LEU A 235 -4.13 4.01 6.14
C LEU A 235 -2.98 4.99 6.41
N ARG A 236 -2.75 5.91 5.47
CA ARG A 236 -1.78 7.01 5.63
C ARG A 236 -2.21 8.03 6.68
N LEU A 237 -3.50 8.09 7.01
CA LEU A 237 -4.07 8.93 8.06
C LEU A 237 -5.22 8.18 8.76
N ALA A 238 -5.31 8.31 10.08
CA ALA A 238 -6.47 7.81 10.82
C ALA A 238 -7.75 8.48 10.31
N ASN A 239 -8.77 7.69 9.97
CA ASN A 239 -10.03 8.24 9.46
C ASN A 239 -11.01 8.69 10.58
N THR A 240 -10.49 9.07 11.75
CA THR A 240 -11.29 9.61 12.86
C THR A 240 -12.01 10.86 12.40
N GLY A 241 -13.33 10.93 12.54
CA GLY A 241 -14.10 12.09 12.08
C GLY A 241 -14.00 12.36 10.58
N SER A 242 -13.78 11.31 9.76
CA SER A 242 -13.69 11.40 8.30
C SER A 242 -12.49 12.21 7.77
N GLN A 243 -11.44 12.39 8.57
CA GLN A 243 -10.27 13.21 8.21
C GLN A 243 -9.59 12.77 6.90
N LEU A 244 -9.60 11.47 6.59
CA LEU A 244 -9.07 10.98 5.32
C LEU A 244 -9.90 11.49 4.14
N CYS A 245 -11.22 11.45 4.24
CA CYS A 245 -12.13 11.94 3.20
C CYS A 245 -12.02 13.47 3.02
N LEU A 246 -11.93 14.19 4.13
CA LEU A 246 -11.84 15.65 4.17
C LEU A 246 -10.48 16.19 3.69
N THR A 247 -9.49 15.30 3.48
CA THR A 247 -8.23 15.65 2.81
C THR A 247 -8.48 16.09 1.36
N CYS A 248 -9.44 15.46 0.68
CA CYS A 248 -9.73 15.72 -0.74
C CYS A 248 -11.05 16.45 -0.97
N HIS A 249 -12.03 16.32 -0.07
CA HIS A 249 -13.37 16.86 -0.24
C HIS A 249 -13.67 18.00 0.73
N ALA A 250 -13.93 19.20 0.20
CA ALA A 250 -14.49 20.32 0.94
C ALA A 250 -15.99 20.09 1.17
N LYS A 251 -16.36 19.56 2.34
CA LYS A 251 -17.73 19.26 2.75
C LYS A 251 -18.20 20.18 3.87
#